data_AF-A0A3S9CJA6-F1
#
_entry.id   AF-A0A3S9CJA6-F1
#
_cell.length_a   1.000
_cell.length_b   1.000
_cell.length_c   1.000
_cell.angle_alpha   90.00
_cell.angle_beta   90.00
_cell.angle_gamma   90.00
#
_symmetry.space_group_name_H-M   'P 1'
#
loop_
_entity.id
_entity.type
_entity.pdbx_description
1 polymer ?
#
loop_
_entity_poly.entity_id
_entity_poly.type
_entity_poly.pdbx_seq_one_letter_code
_entity_poly.pdbx_strand_id
1 'polypeptide(L)'
;MNAVDLVPTQRDTLAGYTGDIERLEALFASWDETQRSAAEAYRRAIEDLQGEAFRRLIRALKTDPAALQAMKTAAADEIVYAVLRHHNILKPSLSERVEAALDGVRPMLASHGGDVELVSVRPPSIEVRFTGACDGCPASALTFHAGVKKAVEEACPEITDILQVKGSGAGANDSVRFVSPFALGAVDGWHLVCRLDEIPQGGILRQVVGGENVILSRQGAVVSCFQNACAHLGLEIDGGAVEDGIVTCPWHGFRYDLATGECLTAPEVQLQPHMVKVIGNRVEVRLAR
;
A
#
# COMPACT_ATOMS: atom_id res chain seq x y z
N MET A 1 -43.01 -15.89 13.46
CA MET A 1 -41.86 -15.57 14.33
C MET A 1 -41.50 -14.13 14.06
N ASN A 2 -41.52 -13.27 15.08
CA ASN A 2 -41.27 -11.84 14.91
C ASN A 2 -39.82 -11.62 14.49
N ALA A 3 -39.61 -10.80 13.47
CA ALA A 3 -38.28 -10.44 12.95
C ALA A 3 -37.40 -9.64 13.94
N VAL A 4 -37.84 -9.50 15.20
CA VAL A 4 -37.23 -8.66 16.23
C VAL A 4 -36.34 -9.46 17.19
N ASP A 5 -36.33 -10.79 17.11
CA ASP A 5 -35.49 -11.66 17.95
C ASP A 5 -34.16 -12.06 17.28
N LEU A 6 -33.48 -11.12 16.61
CA LEU A 6 -32.14 -11.35 16.07
C LEU A 6 -31.08 -10.70 16.98
N VAL A 7 -30.59 -11.53 17.90
CA VAL A 7 -29.24 -11.60 18.51
C VAL A 7 -28.57 -10.26 18.84
N PRO A 8 -28.22 -10.00 20.13
CA PRO A 8 -27.32 -8.91 20.47
C PRO A 8 -25.90 -9.27 20.00
N THR A 9 -25.57 -8.94 18.76
CA THR A 9 -24.19 -8.93 18.30
C THR A 9 -23.54 -7.68 18.89
N GLN A 10 -22.43 -7.81 19.62
CA GLN A 10 -21.56 -6.65 19.83
C GLN A 10 -21.15 -6.14 18.44
N ARG A 11 -21.66 -4.96 18.07
CA ARG A 11 -21.43 -4.34 16.77
C ARG A 11 -20.38 -3.26 16.95
N ASP A 12 -19.14 -3.69 17.11
CA ASP A 12 -18.03 -2.77 17.38
C ASP A 12 -17.05 -2.73 16.18
N THR A 13 -17.29 -3.49 15.12
CA THR A 13 -16.44 -3.59 13.93
C THR A 13 -17.22 -3.38 12.63
N LEU A 14 -16.56 -2.86 11.60
CA LEU A 14 -17.15 -2.64 10.28
C LEU A 14 -17.77 -3.94 9.69
N ALA A 15 -17.05 -5.06 9.78
CA ALA A 15 -17.50 -6.36 9.28
C ALA A 15 -18.80 -6.84 9.96
N GLY A 16 -18.99 -6.51 11.25
CA GLY A 16 -20.23 -6.80 11.96
C GLY A 16 -21.42 -6.01 11.40
N TYR A 17 -21.23 -4.71 11.15
CA TYR A 17 -22.26 -3.85 10.57
C TYR A 17 -22.61 -4.23 9.12
N THR A 18 -21.60 -4.49 8.28
CA THR A 18 -21.84 -4.88 6.88
C THR A 18 -22.47 -6.25 6.77
N GLY A 19 -22.06 -7.21 7.60
CA GLY A 19 -22.65 -8.55 7.62
C GLY A 19 -24.15 -8.55 7.99
N ASP A 20 -24.61 -7.60 8.81
CA ASP A 20 -26.04 -7.44 9.10
C ASP A 20 -26.82 -6.95 7.87
N ILE A 21 -26.25 -5.98 7.15
CA ILE A 21 -26.83 -5.43 5.92
C ILE A 21 -26.93 -6.53 4.86
N GLU A 22 -25.85 -7.27 4.62
CA GLU A 22 -25.81 -8.36 3.65
C GLU A 22 -26.86 -9.44 3.94
N ARG A 23 -27.06 -9.79 5.23
CA ARG A 23 -28.11 -10.75 5.63
C ARG A 23 -29.51 -10.23 5.33
N LEU A 24 -29.77 -8.95 5.58
CA LEU A 24 -31.05 -8.32 5.25
C LEU A 24 -31.28 -8.24 3.74
N GLU A 25 -30.25 -7.87 2.98
CA GLU A 25 -30.32 -7.83 1.52
C GLU A 25 -30.58 -9.20 0.91
N ALA A 26 -29.95 -10.27 1.44
CA ALA A 26 -30.22 -11.64 1.04
C ALA A 26 -31.69 -12.05 1.33
N LEU A 27 -32.27 -11.58 2.44
CA LEU A 27 -33.69 -11.79 2.72
C LEU A 27 -34.57 -11.04 1.70
N PHE A 28 -34.26 -9.77 1.40
CA PHE A 28 -35.01 -8.97 0.44
C PHE A 28 -34.95 -9.53 -0.99
N ALA A 29 -33.87 -10.23 -1.35
CA ALA A 29 -33.76 -10.90 -2.65
C ALA A 29 -34.84 -11.98 -2.85
N SER A 30 -35.32 -12.61 -1.76
CA SER A 30 -36.38 -13.62 -1.81
C SER A 30 -37.80 -13.03 -1.89
N TRP A 31 -37.95 -11.71 -1.69
CA TRP A 31 -39.24 -11.04 -1.68
C TRP A 31 -39.78 -10.82 -3.10
N ASP A 32 -41.10 -10.61 -3.19
CA ASP A 32 -41.73 -10.21 -4.44
C ASP A 32 -41.30 -8.79 -4.88
N GLU A 33 -41.58 -8.45 -6.14
CA GLU A 33 -41.13 -7.19 -6.74
C GLU A 33 -41.67 -5.95 -6.02
N THR A 34 -42.90 -6.02 -5.50
CA THR A 34 -43.54 -4.88 -4.81
C THR A 34 -42.89 -4.67 -3.45
N GLN A 35 -42.68 -5.75 -2.70
CA GLN A 35 -42.01 -5.74 -1.41
C GLN A 35 -40.56 -5.26 -1.52
N ARG A 36 -39.82 -5.78 -2.51
CA ARG A 36 -38.44 -5.38 -2.78
C ARG A 36 -38.35 -3.91 -3.16
N SER A 37 -39.21 -3.45 -4.07
CA SER A 37 -39.30 -2.05 -4.46
C SER A 37 -39.58 -1.12 -3.29
N ALA A 38 -40.47 -1.51 -2.37
CA ALA A 38 -40.79 -0.72 -1.17
C ALA A 38 -39.61 -0.65 -0.20
N ALA A 39 -38.91 -1.76 0.06
CA ALA A 39 -37.74 -1.80 0.91
C ALA A 39 -36.60 -0.94 0.34
N GLU A 40 -36.34 -1.03 -0.96
CA GLU A 40 -35.34 -0.20 -1.62
C GLU A 40 -35.71 1.28 -1.61
N ALA A 41 -36.98 1.63 -1.84
CA ALA A 41 -37.44 3.01 -1.78
C ALA A 41 -37.26 3.60 -0.37
N TYR A 42 -37.57 2.83 0.68
CA TYR A 42 -37.32 3.22 2.06
C TYR A 42 -35.83 3.41 2.35
N ARG A 43 -34.99 2.44 1.94
CA ARG A 43 -33.52 2.53 2.09
C ARG A 43 -32.98 3.79 1.42
N ARG A 44 -33.34 4.03 0.15
CA ARG A 44 -32.93 5.22 -0.60
C ARG A 44 -33.32 6.52 0.10
N ALA A 45 -34.55 6.62 0.61
CA ALA A 45 -35.02 7.80 1.32
C ALA A 45 -34.22 8.11 2.59
N ILE A 46 -33.84 7.08 3.36
CA ILE A 46 -32.98 7.23 4.54
C ILE A 46 -31.56 7.65 4.14
N GLU A 47 -31.00 7.02 3.10
CA GLU A 47 -29.65 7.34 2.62
C GLU A 47 -29.52 8.76 2.07
N ASP A 48 -30.54 9.24 1.36
CA ASP A 48 -30.59 10.61 0.85
C ASP A 48 -30.63 11.63 1.99
N LEU A 49 -31.45 11.36 3.01
CA LEU A 49 -31.56 12.21 4.20
C LEU A 49 -30.23 12.26 4.96
N GLN A 50 -29.63 11.10 5.22
CA GLN A 50 -28.33 10.98 5.90
C GLN A 50 -27.22 11.67 5.11
N GLY A 51 -27.15 11.42 3.81
CA GLY A 51 -26.16 12.04 2.92
C GLY A 51 -26.26 13.57 2.93
N GLU A 52 -27.47 14.13 2.89
CA GLU A 52 -27.66 15.58 2.98
C GLU A 52 -27.27 16.14 4.35
N ALA A 53 -27.60 15.44 5.45
CA ALA A 53 -27.20 15.82 6.79
C ALA A 53 -25.67 15.87 6.94
N PHE A 54 -24.96 14.82 6.49
CA PHE A 54 -23.50 14.78 6.52
C PHE A 54 -22.88 15.89 5.66
N ARG A 55 -23.38 16.14 4.45
CA ARG A 55 -22.88 17.23 3.59
C ARG A 55 -23.01 18.59 4.24
N ARG A 56 -24.14 18.87 4.90
CA ARG A 56 -24.37 20.13 5.63
C ARG A 56 -23.44 20.25 6.84
N LEU A 57 -23.30 19.19 7.62
CA LEU A 57 -22.41 19.16 8.79
C LEU A 57 -20.96 19.43 8.36
N ILE A 58 -20.46 18.72 7.36
CA ILE A 58 -19.10 18.89 6.84
C ILE A 58 -18.89 20.29 6.29
N ARG A 59 -19.89 20.87 5.60
CA ARG A 59 -19.81 22.25 5.11
C ARG A 59 -19.71 23.25 6.25
N ALA A 60 -20.43 23.04 7.35
CA ALA A 60 -20.37 23.89 8.53
C ALA A 60 -19.03 23.77 9.25
N LEU A 61 -18.48 22.56 9.39
CA LEU A 61 -17.21 22.32 10.08
C LEU A 61 -15.99 22.82 9.28
N LYS A 62 -16.06 22.86 7.95
CA LYS A 62 -14.98 23.32 7.07
C LYS A 62 -14.57 24.78 7.30
N THR A 63 -15.39 25.59 7.96
CA THR A 63 -15.08 27.01 8.23
C THR A 63 -14.07 27.19 9.37
N ASP A 64 -13.89 26.16 10.20
CA ASP A 64 -12.92 26.14 11.30
C ASP A 64 -11.77 25.18 10.97
N PRO A 65 -10.52 25.68 10.85
CA PRO A 65 -9.34 24.83 10.59
C PRO A 65 -9.13 23.70 11.61
N ALA A 66 -9.43 23.92 12.89
CA ALA A 66 -9.26 22.90 13.92
C ALA A 66 -10.30 21.78 13.77
N ALA A 67 -11.57 22.16 13.56
CA ALA A 67 -12.65 21.21 13.27
C ALA A 67 -12.39 20.41 11.98
N LEU A 68 -11.87 21.07 10.94
CA LEU A 68 -11.48 20.42 9.69
C LEU A 68 -10.38 19.36 9.91
N GLN A 69 -9.37 19.66 10.74
CA GLN A 69 -8.31 18.71 11.04
C GLN A 69 -8.81 17.53 11.89
N ALA A 70 -9.67 17.78 12.87
CA ALA A 70 -10.33 16.72 13.64
C ALA A 70 -11.18 15.81 12.74
N MET A 71 -11.93 16.39 11.80
CA MET A 71 -12.72 15.64 10.82
C MET A 71 -11.84 14.78 9.90
N LYS A 72 -10.68 15.29 9.45
CA LYS A 72 -9.71 14.48 8.67
C LYS A 72 -9.17 13.30 9.48
N THR A 73 -8.93 13.50 10.78
CA THR A 73 -8.45 12.44 11.68
C THR A 73 -9.56 11.39 11.90
N ALA A 74 -10.80 11.83 12.10
CA ALA A 74 -11.95 10.93 12.24
C ALA A 74 -12.22 10.12 10.96
N ALA A 75 -11.93 10.68 9.78
CA ALA A 75 -12.07 9.95 8.51
C ALA A 75 -11.05 8.81 8.34
N ALA A 76 -10.06 8.67 9.23
CA ALA A 76 -9.17 7.50 9.28
C ALA A 76 -9.79 6.31 10.04
N ASP A 77 -10.90 6.50 10.75
CA ASP A 77 -11.68 5.40 11.34
C ASP A 77 -12.42 4.63 10.24
N GLU A 78 -12.38 3.30 10.31
CA GLU A 78 -12.90 2.40 9.27
C GLU A 78 -14.41 2.59 9.02
N ILE A 79 -15.19 2.80 10.09
CA ILE A 79 -16.66 2.92 10.01
C ILE A 79 -17.01 4.29 9.45
N VAL A 80 -16.36 5.34 9.95
CA VAL A 80 -16.55 6.70 9.47
C VAL A 80 -16.21 6.78 7.98
N TYR A 81 -15.08 6.20 7.58
CA TYR A 81 -14.67 6.14 6.19
C TYR A 81 -15.71 5.45 5.30
N ALA A 82 -16.15 4.25 5.69
CA ALA A 82 -17.14 3.46 4.94
C ALA A 82 -18.46 4.23 4.75
N VAL A 83 -18.98 4.88 5.80
CA VAL A 83 -20.23 5.67 5.72
C VAL A 83 -20.06 6.89 4.82
N LEU A 84 -18.99 7.66 4.99
CA LEU A 84 -18.74 8.85 4.16
C LEU A 84 -18.54 8.47 2.69
N ARG A 85 -17.94 7.30 2.42
CA ARG A 85 -17.77 6.75 1.08
C ARG A 85 -19.11 6.28 0.47
N HIS A 86 -19.95 5.60 1.25
CA HIS A 86 -21.29 5.14 0.86
C HIS A 86 -22.16 6.31 0.37
N HIS A 87 -22.12 7.43 1.07
CA HIS A 87 -22.86 8.65 0.70
C HIS A 87 -22.17 9.52 -0.38
N ASN A 88 -21.09 9.03 -1.00
CA ASN A 88 -20.29 9.72 -2.02
C ASN A 88 -19.74 11.08 -1.56
N ILE A 89 -19.41 11.21 -0.27
CA ILE A 89 -18.85 12.42 0.32
C ILE A 89 -17.33 12.41 0.21
N LEU A 90 -16.71 11.28 0.55
CA LEU A 90 -15.33 11.00 0.20
C LEU A 90 -15.30 10.36 -1.19
N LYS A 91 -14.43 10.89 -2.05
CA LYS A 91 -14.12 10.24 -3.32
C LYS A 91 -13.21 9.05 -3.01
N PRO A 92 -13.35 7.94 -3.76
CA PRO A 92 -12.42 6.84 -3.59
C PRO A 92 -10.99 7.30 -3.81
N SER A 93 -10.08 6.77 -3.00
CA SER A 93 -8.66 7.06 -3.14
C SER A 93 -8.16 6.53 -4.51
N LEU A 94 -6.99 7.01 -4.92
CA LEU A 94 -6.37 6.49 -6.14
C LEU A 94 -6.13 4.98 -6.04
N SER A 95 -5.68 4.50 -4.87
CA SER A 95 -5.47 3.08 -4.61
C SER A 95 -6.74 2.26 -4.76
N GLU A 96 -7.87 2.72 -4.22
CA GLU A 96 -9.15 2.03 -4.37
C GLU A 96 -9.64 1.99 -5.81
N ARG A 97 -9.44 3.08 -6.56
CA ARG A 97 -9.81 3.13 -7.97
C ARG A 97 -8.94 2.19 -8.82
N VAL A 98 -7.66 2.07 -8.49
CA VAL A 98 -6.75 1.13 -9.13
C VAL A 98 -7.16 -0.30 -8.77
N GLU A 99 -7.40 -0.61 -7.50
CA GLU A 99 -7.82 -1.95 -7.07
C GLU A 99 -9.13 -2.37 -7.75
N ALA A 100 -10.14 -1.48 -7.79
CA ALA A 100 -11.39 -1.73 -8.50
C ALA A 100 -11.18 -1.97 -10.01
N ALA A 101 -10.22 -1.29 -10.64
CA ALA A 101 -9.86 -1.53 -12.03
C ALA A 101 -9.19 -2.90 -12.23
N LEU A 102 -8.34 -3.31 -11.28
CA LEU A 102 -7.71 -4.64 -11.27
C LEU A 102 -8.77 -5.73 -11.08
N ASP A 103 -9.69 -5.58 -10.14
CA ASP A 103 -10.80 -6.53 -9.90
C ASP A 103 -11.64 -6.78 -11.16
N GLY A 104 -11.81 -5.77 -12.01
CA GLY A 104 -12.48 -5.90 -13.30
C GLY A 104 -11.75 -6.81 -14.30
N VAL A 105 -10.42 -6.91 -14.23
CA VAL A 105 -9.59 -7.73 -15.13
C VAL A 105 -9.18 -9.08 -14.55
N ARG A 106 -9.21 -9.26 -13.21
CA ARG A 106 -8.89 -10.54 -12.54
C ARG A 106 -9.64 -11.75 -13.13
N PRO A 107 -10.96 -11.69 -13.45
CA PRO A 107 -11.67 -12.84 -14.04
C PRO A 107 -11.09 -13.30 -15.39
N MET A 108 -10.64 -12.34 -16.22
CA MET A 108 -10.01 -12.64 -17.50
C MET A 108 -8.63 -13.28 -17.28
N LEU A 109 -7.83 -12.75 -16.35
CA LEU A 109 -6.51 -13.31 -16.01
C LEU A 109 -6.64 -14.73 -15.44
N ALA A 110 -7.61 -14.93 -14.55
CA ALA A 110 -7.90 -16.22 -13.93
C ALA A 110 -8.26 -17.29 -14.97
N SER A 111 -9.01 -16.92 -16.02
CA SER A 111 -9.37 -17.84 -17.12
C SER A 111 -8.16 -18.38 -17.89
N HIS A 112 -7.03 -17.68 -17.82
CA HIS A 112 -5.75 -18.08 -18.40
C HIS A 112 -4.72 -18.52 -17.35
N GLY A 113 -5.15 -18.79 -16.13
CA GLY A 113 -4.32 -19.39 -15.08
C GLY A 113 -3.37 -18.43 -14.37
N GLY A 114 -3.67 -17.13 -14.33
CA GLY A 114 -2.92 -16.17 -13.51
C GLY A 114 -3.79 -15.10 -12.88
N ASP A 115 -3.15 -14.17 -12.18
CA ASP A 115 -3.82 -13.08 -11.47
C ASP A 115 -2.91 -11.85 -11.41
N VAL A 116 -3.44 -10.75 -10.88
CA VAL A 116 -2.71 -9.50 -10.65
C VAL A 116 -3.00 -8.97 -9.24
N GLU A 117 -1.95 -8.56 -8.54
CA GLU A 117 -2.04 -7.93 -7.23
C GLU A 117 -1.45 -6.53 -7.29
N LEU A 118 -2.11 -5.57 -6.65
CA LEU A 118 -1.55 -4.24 -6.47
C LEU A 118 -0.48 -4.27 -5.38
N VAL A 119 0.68 -3.69 -5.67
CA VAL A 119 1.82 -3.64 -4.73
C VAL A 119 1.99 -2.24 -4.17
N SER A 120 1.93 -1.22 -5.02
CA SER A 120 2.02 0.17 -4.58
C SER A 120 1.39 1.13 -5.59
N VAL A 121 0.98 2.30 -5.10
CA VAL A 121 0.41 3.38 -5.92
C VAL A 121 1.21 4.66 -5.68
N ARG A 122 1.92 5.11 -6.71
CA ARG A 122 2.77 6.32 -6.68
C ARG A 122 2.61 7.07 -8.00
N PRO A 123 1.55 7.89 -8.16
CA PRO A 123 1.31 8.61 -9.40
C PRO A 123 2.57 9.35 -9.90
N PRO A 124 2.85 9.30 -11.21
CA PRO A 124 1.95 8.81 -12.26
C PRO A 124 2.04 7.28 -12.49
N SER A 125 2.68 6.54 -11.59
CA SER A 125 2.92 5.10 -11.71
C SER A 125 2.22 4.24 -10.67
N ILE A 126 1.94 2.98 -11.00
CA ILE A 126 1.58 1.94 -10.03
C ILE A 126 2.49 0.72 -10.20
N GLU A 127 2.69 -0.03 -9.13
CA GLU A 127 3.38 -1.32 -9.17
C GLU A 127 2.37 -2.45 -9.00
N VAL A 128 2.40 -3.41 -9.90
CA VAL A 128 1.56 -4.60 -9.87
C VAL A 128 2.41 -5.86 -9.95
N ARG A 129 1.95 -6.92 -9.31
CA ARG A 129 2.56 -8.25 -9.36
C ARG A 129 1.62 -9.16 -10.13
N PHE A 130 2.09 -9.73 -11.23
CA PHE A 130 1.37 -10.81 -11.88
C PHE A 130 1.74 -12.13 -11.21
N THR A 131 0.75 -12.99 -10.98
CA THR A 131 0.93 -14.31 -10.37
C THR A 131 0.39 -15.41 -11.31
N GLY A 132 0.79 -16.66 -11.06
CA GLY A 132 0.39 -17.81 -11.88
C GLY A 132 1.09 -17.86 -13.25
N ALA A 133 0.39 -18.34 -14.28
CA ALA A 133 0.90 -18.48 -15.66
C ALA A 133 1.30 -17.14 -16.31
N CYS A 134 0.93 -16.01 -15.69
CA CYS A 134 1.31 -14.66 -16.07
C CYS A 134 2.75 -14.30 -15.66
N ASP A 135 3.36 -15.01 -14.70
CA ASP A 135 4.73 -14.77 -14.25
C ASP A 135 5.73 -15.60 -15.09
N GLY A 136 6.45 -14.95 -15.99
CA GLY A 136 7.58 -15.55 -16.73
C GLY A 136 7.30 -16.15 -18.12
N CYS A 137 6.07 -16.08 -18.64
CA CYS A 137 5.76 -16.47 -20.03
C CYS A 137 5.88 -15.28 -21.01
N PRO A 138 6.82 -15.30 -21.98
CA PRO A 138 7.04 -14.16 -22.91
C PRO A 138 5.83 -13.84 -23.80
N ALA A 139 5.02 -14.85 -24.12
CA ALA A 139 3.89 -14.72 -25.04
C ALA A 139 2.63 -14.15 -24.36
N SER A 140 2.43 -14.43 -23.07
CA SER A 140 1.23 -14.02 -22.33
C SER A 140 1.42 -12.71 -21.56
N ALA A 141 2.66 -12.40 -21.15
CA ALA A 141 2.98 -11.18 -20.40
C ALA A 141 2.57 -9.89 -21.14
N LEU A 142 2.71 -9.84 -22.46
CA LEU A 142 2.38 -8.65 -23.25
C LEU A 142 0.87 -8.38 -23.30
N THR A 143 0.05 -9.43 -23.45
CA THR A 143 -1.42 -9.30 -23.54
C THR A 143 -2.03 -8.98 -22.17
N PHE A 144 -1.55 -9.60 -21.10
CA PHE A 144 -2.02 -9.32 -19.74
C PHE A 144 -1.62 -7.92 -19.27
N HIS A 145 -0.38 -7.52 -19.54
CA HIS A 145 0.08 -6.17 -19.24
C HIS A 145 -0.76 -5.12 -19.99
N ALA A 146 -1.07 -5.34 -21.27
CA ALA A 146 -1.92 -4.43 -22.03
C ALA A 146 -3.36 -4.36 -21.51
N GLY A 147 -3.94 -5.50 -21.09
CA GLY A 147 -5.29 -5.55 -20.50
C GLY A 147 -5.38 -4.80 -19.17
N VAL A 148 -4.43 -5.05 -18.27
CA VAL A 148 -4.32 -4.32 -16.99
C VAL A 148 -4.07 -2.83 -17.24
N LYS A 149 -3.16 -2.49 -18.15
CA LYS A 149 -2.86 -1.10 -18.52
C LYS A 149 -4.10 -0.35 -18.99
N LYS A 150 -4.84 -0.93 -19.92
CA LYS A 150 -6.07 -0.33 -20.43
C LYS A 150 -7.10 -0.11 -19.31
N ALA A 151 -7.35 -1.12 -18.48
CA ALA A 151 -8.36 -1.02 -17.41
C ALA A 151 -8.00 0.08 -16.38
N VAL A 152 -6.72 0.15 -16.00
CA VAL A 152 -6.22 1.17 -15.06
C VAL A 152 -6.23 2.56 -15.69
N GLU A 153 -5.84 2.73 -16.96
CA GLU A 153 -5.91 4.04 -17.64
C GLU A 153 -7.35 4.56 -17.79
N GLU A 154 -8.31 3.66 -18.04
CA GLU A 154 -9.74 3.99 -18.13
C GLU A 154 -10.33 4.43 -16.78
N ALA A 155 -9.97 3.74 -15.69
CA ALA A 155 -10.43 4.07 -14.33
C ALA A 155 -9.62 5.20 -13.68
N CYS A 156 -8.36 5.36 -14.09
CA CYS A 156 -7.38 6.28 -13.53
C CYS A 156 -6.51 6.95 -14.60
N PRO A 157 -7.03 8.01 -15.26
CA PRO A 157 -6.29 8.76 -16.28
C PRO A 157 -5.00 9.42 -15.78
N GLU A 158 -4.86 9.63 -14.46
CA GLU A 158 -3.64 10.15 -13.84
C GLU A 158 -2.52 9.11 -13.66
N ILE A 159 -2.80 7.82 -13.90
CA ILE A 159 -1.79 6.75 -13.93
C ILE A 159 -1.41 6.48 -15.38
N THR A 160 -0.16 6.80 -15.73
CA THR A 160 0.39 6.60 -17.08
C THR A 160 1.31 5.38 -17.16
N ASP A 161 1.81 4.93 -16.02
CA ASP A 161 2.86 3.90 -15.95
C ASP A 161 2.44 2.75 -15.03
N ILE A 162 2.54 1.52 -15.54
CA ILE A 162 2.32 0.30 -14.76
C ILE A 162 3.61 -0.51 -14.75
N LEU A 163 4.15 -0.71 -13.57
CA LEU A 163 5.42 -1.41 -13.36
C LEU A 163 5.14 -2.81 -12.84
N GLN A 164 5.64 -3.84 -13.53
CA GLN A 164 5.54 -5.22 -13.06
C GLN A 164 6.70 -5.55 -12.12
N VAL A 165 6.40 -6.01 -10.91
CA VAL A 165 7.39 -6.63 -10.02
C VAL A 165 7.38 -8.15 -10.20
N LYS A 166 8.56 -8.78 -10.31
CA LYS A 166 8.70 -10.24 -10.51
C LYS A 166 8.68 -11.02 -9.19
N GLY A 167 8.16 -12.24 -9.22
CA GLY A 167 8.36 -13.24 -8.17
C GLY A 167 9.79 -13.78 -8.16
N SER A 168 10.36 -13.96 -6.97
CA SER A 168 11.74 -14.42 -6.77
C SER A 168 11.90 -15.89 -7.15
N GLY A 169 12.28 -16.16 -8.40
CA GLY A 169 12.73 -17.49 -8.88
C GLY A 169 14.26 -17.58 -8.91
N ALA A 170 14.82 -18.53 -8.15
CA ALA A 170 16.25 -18.78 -8.01
C ALA A 170 16.91 -19.42 -9.25
N GLY A 171 18.14 -19.00 -9.57
CA GLY A 171 19.02 -19.63 -10.55
C GLY A 171 20.49 -19.25 -10.31
N ALA A 172 21.35 -20.26 -10.17
CA ALA A 172 22.72 -20.19 -9.63
C ALA A 172 23.79 -19.64 -10.60
N ASN A 173 24.71 -18.81 -10.08
CA ASN A 173 26.16 -18.91 -10.31
C ASN A 173 26.95 -18.02 -9.32
N ASP A 174 28.11 -18.51 -8.89
CA ASP A 174 29.00 -18.03 -7.82
C ASP A 174 29.66 -16.66 -8.09
N SER A 175 28.83 -15.63 -8.14
CA SER A 175 29.22 -14.26 -7.87
C SER A 175 28.07 -13.65 -7.11
N VAL A 176 28.26 -13.27 -5.85
CA VAL A 176 27.18 -12.61 -5.11
C VAL A 176 26.97 -11.23 -5.73
N ARG A 177 26.01 -11.16 -6.64
CA ARG A 177 25.55 -9.96 -7.28
C ARG A 177 24.20 -9.64 -6.67
N PHE A 178 24.22 -9.18 -5.42
CA PHE A 178 23.02 -8.67 -4.78
C PHE A 178 22.76 -7.27 -5.31
N VAL A 179 21.88 -7.20 -6.30
CA VAL A 179 21.31 -5.97 -6.84
C VAL A 179 19.97 -5.84 -6.14
N SER A 180 19.80 -4.79 -5.31
CA SER A 180 18.49 -4.51 -4.71
C SER A 180 17.40 -4.55 -5.81
N PRO A 181 16.20 -5.11 -5.55
CA PRO A 181 15.14 -5.17 -6.56
C PRO A 181 14.78 -3.79 -7.13
N PHE A 182 15.10 -2.72 -6.41
CA PHE A 182 14.92 -1.33 -6.85
C PHE A 182 15.98 -0.83 -7.83
N ALA A 183 17.07 -1.56 -8.08
CA ALA A 183 18.25 -1.09 -8.82
C ALA A 183 18.27 -1.38 -10.34
N LEU A 184 17.24 -2.00 -10.90
CA LEU A 184 17.25 -2.53 -12.27
C LEU A 184 16.99 -1.50 -13.39
N GLY A 185 16.89 -0.20 -13.09
CA GLY A 185 16.35 0.79 -14.02
C GLY A 185 17.25 1.91 -14.58
N ALA A 186 18.50 2.11 -14.14
CA ALA A 186 19.30 3.23 -14.69
C ALA A 186 20.82 3.07 -14.54
N VAL A 187 21.53 3.51 -15.59
CA VAL A 187 22.96 3.24 -15.80
C VAL A 187 23.87 4.30 -15.14
N ASP A 188 23.34 5.48 -14.80
CA ASP A 188 24.14 6.58 -14.22
C ASP A 188 23.76 6.92 -12.75
N GLY A 189 24.76 7.33 -11.95
CA GLY A 189 24.58 7.84 -10.59
C GLY A 189 24.99 6.91 -9.43
N TRP A 190 25.75 5.84 -9.70
CA TRP A 190 26.27 4.96 -8.65
C TRP A 190 27.52 5.53 -7.98
N HIS A 191 27.52 5.63 -6.66
CA HIS A 191 28.65 6.04 -5.84
C HIS A 191 29.22 4.84 -5.11
N LEU A 192 30.53 4.62 -5.19
CA LEU A 192 31.22 3.68 -4.31
C LEU A 192 31.19 4.24 -2.88
N VAL A 193 30.62 3.49 -1.94
CA VAL A 193 30.37 3.98 -0.58
C VAL A 193 31.32 3.37 0.45
N CYS A 194 31.48 2.06 0.42
CA CYS A 194 32.34 1.31 1.35
C CYS A 194 32.58 -0.10 0.81
N ARG A 195 33.39 -0.88 1.53
CA ARG A 195 33.49 -2.32 1.34
C ARG A 195 32.45 -3.06 2.16
N LEU A 196 32.07 -4.27 1.72
CA LEU A 196 31.04 -5.07 2.41
C LEU A 196 31.46 -5.46 3.84
N ASP A 197 32.76 -5.69 4.05
CA ASP A 197 33.36 -6.01 5.35
C ASP A 197 33.38 -4.82 6.34
N GLU A 198 33.13 -3.59 5.87
CA GLU A 198 33.02 -2.40 6.73
C GLU A 198 31.63 -2.25 7.35
N ILE A 199 30.59 -2.86 6.77
CA ILE A 199 29.24 -2.84 7.33
C ILE A 199 29.14 -3.97 8.38
N PRO A 200 28.85 -3.66 9.66
CA PRO A 200 28.73 -4.68 10.70
C PRO A 200 27.62 -5.68 10.37
N GLN A 201 27.90 -6.97 10.56
CA GLN A 201 26.89 -8.02 10.42
C GLN A 201 25.77 -7.81 11.45
N GLY A 202 24.53 -7.66 10.99
CA GLY A 202 23.37 -7.38 11.83
C GLY A 202 23.33 -5.96 12.40
N GLY A 203 24.23 -5.07 11.97
CA GLY A 203 24.30 -3.69 12.43
C GLY A 203 24.06 -2.68 11.31
N ILE A 204 24.42 -1.44 11.58
CA ILE A 204 24.34 -0.33 10.64
C ILE A 204 25.69 0.40 10.50
N LEU A 205 25.92 0.98 9.33
CA LEU A 205 27.02 1.88 9.03
C LEU A 205 26.45 3.17 8.46
N ARG A 206 26.77 4.31 9.07
CA ARG A 206 26.43 5.63 8.53
C ARG A 206 27.44 6.05 7.46
N GLN A 207 26.95 6.61 6.35
CA GLN A 207 27.77 7.24 5.32
C GLN A 207 27.12 8.51 4.75
N VAL A 208 27.92 9.35 4.11
CA VAL A 208 27.44 10.51 3.37
C VAL A 208 27.67 10.28 1.88
N VAL A 209 26.60 10.32 1.08
CA VAL A 209 26.63 10.07 -0.36
C VAL A 209 25.98 11.24 -1.06
N GLY A 210 26.69 11.92 -1.97
CA GLY A 210 26.11 13.04 -2.72
C GLY A 210 25.56 14.21 -1.87
N GLY A 211 25.97 14.32 -0.60
CA GLY A 211 25.45 15.30 0.36
C GLY A 211 24.31 14.80 1.25
N GLU A 212 23.74 13.63 0.96
CA GLU A 212 22.70 12.98 1.77
C GLU A 212 23.33 12.09 2.85
N ASN A 213 22.73 12.07 4.04
CA ASN A 213 23.14 11.20 5.15
C ASN A 213 22.37 9.88 5.04
N VAL A 214 23.07 8.75 4.94
CA VAL A 214 22.47 7.43 4.71
C VAL A 214 22.95 6.41 5.74
N ILE A 215 22.11 5.42 6.03
CA ILE A 215 22.47 4.23 6.80
C ILE A 215 22.48 3.00 5.89
N LEU A 216 23.52 2.18 6.01
CA LEU A 216 23.61 0.86 5.39
C LEU A 216 23.46 -0.22 6.44
N SER A 217 22.65 -1.24 6.20
CA SER A 217 22.58 -2.43 7.06
C SER A 217 22.96 -3.69 6.29
N ARG A 218 23.53 -4.68 6.98
CA ARG A 218 24.01 -5.93 6.38
C ARG A 218 23.46 -7.15 7.10
N GLN A 219 22.90 -8.07 6.32
CA GLN A 219 22.64 -9.46 6.74
C GLN A 219 23.28 -10.44 5.76
N GLY A 220 24.44 -10.99 6.13
CA GLY A 220 25.18 -11.94 5.31
C GLY A 220 25.80 -11.25 4.11
N ALA A 221 25.26 -11.47 2.93
CA ALA A 221 25.67 -10.77 1.71
C ALA A 221 24.62 -9.78 1.17
N VAL A 222 23.50 -9.66 1.89
CA VAL A 222 22.44 -8.70 1.61
C VAL A 222 22.78 -7.39 2.29
N VAL A 223 22.70 -6.29 1.54
CA VAL A 223 22.86 -4.93 2.05
C VAL A 223 21.60 -4.14 1.70
N SER A 224 21.11 -3.36 2.63
CA SER A 224 20.08 -2.34 2.45
C SER A 224 20.67 -0.95 2.68
N CYS A 225 20.03 0.07 2.12
CA CYS A 225 20.46 1.46 2.30
C CYS A 225 19.22 2.36 2.41
N PHE A 226 19.19 3.22 3.43
CA PHE A 226 18.10 4.17 3.66
C PHE A 226 18.66 5.55 3.99
N GLN A 227 17.87 6.59 3.78
CA GLN A 227 18.14 7.90 4.36
C GLN A 227 18.26 7.76 5.88
N ASN A 228 19.24 8.43 6.49
CA ASN A 228 19.38 8.51 7.95
C ASN A 228 18.37 9.51 8.54
N ALA A 229 17.08 9.27 8.32
CA ALA A 229 16.00 10.12 8.76
C ALA A 229 14.79 9.25 9.12
N CYS A 230 14.32 9.39 10.36
CA CYS A 230 13.12 8.74 10.85
C CYS A 230 11.91 9.21 10.03
N ALA A 231 11.10 8.28 9.53
CA ALA A 231 9.92 8.62 8.71
C ALA A 231 8.81 9.35 9.50
N HIS A 232 8.93 9.46 10.83
CA HIS A 232 8.01 10.24 11.67
C HIS A 232 8.30 11.76 11.61
N LEU A 233 9.51 12.20 11.99
CA LEU A 233 9.87 13.62 12.11
C LEU A 233 11.23 13.99 11.46
N GLY A 234 11.82 13.07 10.69
CA GLY A 234 13.06 13.30 9.95
C GLY A 234 14.34 13.32 10.78
N LEU A 235 14.29 12.97 12.07
CA LEU A 235 15.45 12.94 12.95
C LEU A 235 16.36 11.73 12.67
N GLU A 236 17.66 11.90 12.86
CA GLU A 236 18.66 10.84 12.65
C GLU A 236 18.37 9.59 13.50
N ILE A 237 18.51 8.42 12.89
CA ILE A 237 18.15 7.11 13.49
C ILE A 237 19.37 6.23 13.76
N ASP A 238 20.56 6.61 13.27
CA ASP A 238 21.80 5.87 13.43
C ASP A 238 22.32 5.81 14.88
N GLY A 239 21.83 6.68 15.77
CA GLY A 239 22.05 6.58 17.22
C GLY A 239 21.14 5.59 17.95
N GLY A 240 20.24 4.92 17.22
CA GLY A 240 19.28 3.96 17.75
C GLY A 240 19.85 2.58 18.07
N ALA A 241 19.19 1.84 18.95
CA ALA A 241 19.52 0.44 19.21
C ALA A 241 19.16 -0.42 17.98
N VAL A 242 20.04 -1.36 17.61
CA VAL A 242 19.83 -2.31 16.51
C VAL A 242 19.85 -3.73 17.06
N GLU A 243 18.71 -4.42 16.97
CA GLU A 243 18.52 -5.78 17.47
C GLU A 243 17.66 -6.56 16.48
N ASP A 244 18.05 -7.81 16.17
CA ASP A 244 17.31 -8.72 15.28
C ASP A 244 16.92 -8.10 13.91
N GLY A 245 17.80 -7.25 13.36
CA GLY A 245 17.55 -6.59 12.09
C GLY A 245 16.55 -5.42 12.18
N ILE A 246 16.24 -4.94 13.37
CA ILE A 246 15.34 -3.81 13.62
C ILE A 246 16.13 -2.66 14.24
N VAL A 247 16.02 -1.47 13.67
CA VAL A 247 16.53 -0.24 14.29
C VAL A 247 15.42 0.48 15.05
N THR A 248 15.70 0.88 16.28
CA THR A 248 14.78 1.67 17.11
C THR A 248 15.23 3.13 17.14
N CYS A 249 14.43 4.02 16.57
CA CYS A 249 14.66 5.46 16.59
C CYS A 249 14.84 5.95 18.04
N PRO A 250 15.97 6.61 18.39
CA PRO A 250 16.30 6.95 19.77
C PRO A 250 15.42 8.08 20.35
N TRP A 251 14.64 8.76 19.50
CA TRP A 251 13.86 9.92 19.89
C TRP A 251 12.45 9.57 20.38
N HIS A 252 11.75 8.73 19.63
CA HIS A 252 10.32 8.43 19.87
C HIS A 252 10.01 6.93 19.85
N GLY A 253 11.03 6.06 19.75
CA GLY A 253 10.87 4.61 19.84
C GLY A 253 10.27 3.94 18.60
N PHE A 254 10.18 4.65 17.47
CA PHE A 254 9.73 4.05 16.21
C PHE A 254 10.71 2.96 15.76
N ARG A 255 10.19 1.79 15.40
CA ARG A 255 11.00 0.62 15.07
C ARG A 255 10.90 0.34 13.58
N TYR A 256 12.04 0.16 12.92
CA TYR A 256 12.11 -0.08 11.48
C TYR A 256 12.83 -1.38 11.18
N ASP A 257 12.23 -2.20 10.33
CA ASP A 257 12.89 -3.37 9.75
C ASP A 257 14.02 -2.89 8.81
N LEU A 258 15.26 -3.33 9.04
CA LEU A 258 16.42 -2.91 8.25
C LEU A 258 16.55 -3.66 6.93
N ALA A 259 15.79 -4.71 6.68
CA ALA A 259 15.75 -5.36 5.37
C ALA A 259 14.81 -4.63 4.41
N THR A 260 13.65 -4.18 4.90
CA THR A 260 12.59 -3.56 4.08
C THR A 260 12.48 -2.05 4.24
N GLY A 261 12.85 -1.51 5.41
CA GLY A 261 12.64 -0.13 5.83
C GLY A 261 11.26 0.11 6.46
N GLU A 262 10.42 -0.92 6.57
CA GLU A 262 9.05 -0.83 7.09
C GLU A 262 9.04 -0.43 8.57
N CYS A 263 8.17 0.49 8.94
CA CYS A 263 7.91 0.83 10.32
C CYS A 263 7.01 -0.20 10.99
N LEU A 264 7.54 -0.93 11.97
CA LEU A 264 6.82 -1.95 12.73
C LEU A 264 5.88 -1.36 13.78
N THR A 265 6.03 -0.06 14.10
CA THR A 265 5.22 0.65 15.09
C THR A 265 4.13 1.53 14.48
N ALA A 266 4.14 1.74 13.17
CA ALA A 266 3.14 2.51 12.44
C ALA A 266 2.97 1.92 11.02
N PRO A 267 1.83 1.29 10.71
CA PRO A 267 1.57 0.73 9.39
C PRO A 267 1.75 1.77 8.27
N GLU A 268 2.21 1.32 7.09
CA GLU A 268 2.40 2.14 5.87
C GLU A 268 3.47 3.24 5.94
N VAL A 269 4.17 3.37 7.06
CA VAL A 269 5.31 4.29 7.21
C VAL A 269 6.59 3.54 6.88
N GLN A 270 7.47 4.11 6.06
CA GLN A 270 8.71 3.46 5.63
C GLN A 270 9.88 4.45 5.60
N LEU A 271 11.08 3.96 5.93
CA LEU A 271 12.32 4.69 5.69
C LEU A 271 12.49 4.93 4.19
N GLN A 272 12.97 6.12 3.81
CA GLN A 272 13.27 6.43 2.41
C GLN A 272 14.43 5.55 1.92
N PRO A 273 14.20 4.61 0.99
CA PRO A 273 15.24 3.70 0.54
C PRO A 273 16.14 4.36 -0.49
N HIS A 274 17.38 3.89 -0.56
CA HIS A 274 18.29 4.15 -1.66
C HIS A 274 18.70 2.84 -2.30
N MET A 275 19.07 2.93 -3.57
CA MET A 275 19.46 1.75 -4.31
C MET A 275 20.86 1.34 -3.91
N VAL A 276 21.03 0.06 -3.60
CA VAL A 276 22.32 -0.51 -3.25
C VAL A 276 22.62 -1.71 -4.12
N LYS A 277 23.89 -1.83 -4.48
CA LYS A 277 24.41 -2.91 -5.29
C LYS A 277 25.74 -3.36 -4.70
N VAL A 278 25.85 -4.67 -4.49
CA VAL A 278 27.08 -5.31 -4.02
C VAL A 278 27.75 -6.03 -5.19
N ILE A 279 29.02 -5.70 -5.46
CA ILE A 279 29.84 -6.35 -6.48
C ILE A 279 31.11 -6.86 -5.83
N GLY A 280 31.13 -8.16 -5.51
CA GLY A 280 32.22 -8.76 -4.72
C GLY A 280 32.26 -8.11 -3.34
N ASN A 281 33.36 -7.43 -3.02
CA ASN A 281 33.49 -6.72 -1.75
C ASN A 281 33.18 -5.21 -1.83
N ARG A 282 32.64 -4.70 -2.95
CA ARG A 282 32.33 -3.27 -3.11
C ARG A 282 30.84 -3.02 -2.95
N VAL A 283 30.48 -2.02 -2.15
CA VAL A 283 29.10 -1.54 -1.98
C VAL A 283 28.96 -0.21 -2.68
N GLU A 284 28.07 -0.17 -3.67
CA GLU A 284 27.72 1.05 -4.41
C GLU A 284 26.29 1.46 -4.07
N VAL A 285 26.06 2.75 -3.86
CA VAL A 285 24.74 3.33 -3.57
C VAL A 285 24.38 4.36 -4.63
N ARG A 286 23.10 4.39 -5.00
CA ARG A 286 22.50 5.44 -5.83
C ARG A 286 21.32 6.03 -5.08
N LEU A 287 21.36 7.34 -4.88
CA LEU A 287 20.31 8.07 -4.20
C LEU A 287 19.02 8.03 -5.01
N ALA A 288 17.91 7.72 -4.35
CA ALA A 288 16.58 7.93 -4.88
C ALA A 288 16.22 9.41 -4.65
N ARG A 289 16.16 10.18 -5.74
CA ARG A 289 15.70 11.58 -5.71
C ARG A 289 14.19 11.64 -5.72
#